data_AF-X1D7U1-F1
#
_entry.id   AF-X1D7U1-F1
#
_cell.length_a   1.000
_cell.length_b   1.000
_cell.length_c   1.000
_cell.angle_alpha   90.00
_cell.angle_beta   90.00
_cell.angle_gamma   90.00
#
_symmetry.space_group_name_H-M   'P 1'
#
loop_
_entity.id
_entity.type
_entity.pdbx_description
1 polymer ?
#
loop_
_entity_poly.entity_id
_entity_poly.type
_entity_poly.pdbx_seq_one_letter_code
_entity_poly.pdbx_strand_id
1 'polypeptide(L)'
;GVLKLRSGSFKLNSSALNGTMDFIIAQGGNRYILGEQYIYRNETLISSVACGAPEFSPEAGEFVAAQSVTITSTTVGASIYYTLDGSTPSRSSFLYIGAITVPLFSTLTAFAVRDAFEDSTITSGYYSSTTAGNFVTETDGDTLWTETGNADIITEGVA
;
A
#
# COMPACT_ATOMS: atom_id res chain seq x y z
N GLY A 1 17.95 4.32 -37.90
CA GLY A 1 17.87 3.16 -38.82
C GLY A 1 16.80 2.22 -38.33
N VAL A 2 16.00 1.64 -39.22
CA VAL A 2 14.90 0.74 -38.82
C VAL A 2 15.47 -0.67 -38.65
N LEU A 3 15.52 -1.17 -37.42
CA LEU A 3 15.93 -2.55 -37.14
C LEU A 3 14.76 -3.49 -37.47
N LYS A 4 14.91 -4.30 -38.53
CA LYS A 4 13.93 -5.34 -38.89
C LYS A 4 14.46 -6.71 -38.47
N LEU A 5 13.73 -7.39 -37.59
CA LEU A 5 14.00 -8.78 -37.24
C LEU A 5 13.31 -9.70 -38.25
N ARG A 6 14.02 -10.71 -38.78
CA ARG A 6 13.47 -11.69 -39.74
C ARG A 6 12.56 -12.73 -39.06
N SER A 7 12.73 -12.93 -37.75
CA SER A 7 11.85 -13.63 -36.82
C SER A 7 12.43 -13.45 -35.40
N GLY A 8 11.58 -13.58 -34.36
CA GLY A 8 12.00 -13.50 -32.96
C GLY A 8 11.27 -12.43 -32.13
N SER A 9 11.33 -12.57 -30.81
CA SER A 9 10.76 -11.62 -29.85
C SER A 9 11.84 -10.66 -29.36
N PHE A 10 11.59 -9.36 -29.50
CA PHE A 10 12.43 -8.32 -28.90
C PHE A 10 11.96 -8.08 -27.46
N LYS A 11 12.79 -8.45 -26.46
CA LYS A 11 12.53 -8.15 -25.05
C LYS A 11 13.23 -6.85 -24.69
N LEU A 12 12.45 -5.84 -24.28
CA LEU A 12 12.99 -4.61 -23.72
C LEU A 12 13.02 -4.70 -22.18
N ASN A 13 14.10 -4.23 -21.57
CA ASN A 13 14.19 -4.07 -20.12
C ASN A 13 13.46 -2.76 -19.75
N SER A 14 12.41 -2.86 -18.93
CA SER A 14 11.51 -1.75 -18.57
C SER A 14 12.19 -0.63 -17.79
N SER A 15 13.37 -0.87 -17.23
CA SER A 15 14.12 0.09 -16.40
C SER A 15 14.90 1.15 -17.20
N ALA A 16 14.91 1.08 -18.54
CA ALA A 16 15.72 1.96 -19.40
C ALA A 16 14.92 2.99 -20.21
N LEU A 17 13.60 3.12 -20.01
CA LEU A 17 12.74 3.91 -20.89
C LEU A 17 12.20 5.16 -20.18
N ASN A 18 12.77 6.32 -20.52
CA ASN A 18 12.22 7.64 -20.23
C ASN A 18 11.84 8.26 -21.59
N GLY A 19 10.62 8.00 -22.09
CA GLY A 19 10.13 8.48 -23.39
C GLY A 19 9.13 7.57 -24.13
N THR A 20 8.41 8.15 -25.09
CA THR A 20 7.44 7.48 -25.99
C THR A 20 8.15 6.65 -27.07
N MET A 21 7.79 5.38 -27.23
CA MET A 21 8.32 4.51 -28.29
C MET A 21 7.18 4.02 -29.20
N ASP A 22 7.25 4.33 -30.50
CA ASP A 22 6.35 3.79 -31.51
C ASP A 22 6.85 2.39 -31.93
N PHE A 23 6.11 1.33 -31.59
CA PHE A 23 6.45 -0.04 -31.97
C PHE A 23 5.49 -0.56 -33.03
N ILE A 24 5.92 -0.56 -34.29
CA ILE A 24 5.17 -1.11 -35.41
C ILE A 24 5.53 -2.60 -35.57
N ILE A 25 4.68 -3.51 -35.10
CA ILE A 25 4.79 -4.95 -35.44
C ILE A 25 4.20 -5.17 -36.83
N ALA A 26 5.05 -5.14 -37.85
CA ALA A 26 4.64 -5.19 -39.26
C ALA A 26 4.07 -6.54 -39.76
N GLN A 27 3.74 -7.50 -38.89
CA GLN A 27 3.31 -8.86 -39.30
C GLN A 27 1.80 -9.15 -39.12
N GLY A 28 0.97 -8.11 -38.90
CA GLY A 28 -0.49 -8.33 -38.78
C GLY A 28 -1.36 -7.06 -38.81
N GLY A 29 -0.83 -5.93 -39.28
CA GLY A 29 -1.58 -4.67 -39.38
C GLY A 29 -1.91 -3.97 -38.06
N ASN A 30 -1.58 -4.56 -36.90
CA ASN A 30 -1.79 -3.93 -35.60
C ASN A 30 -0.62 -2.99 -35.26
N ARG A 31 -0.92 -1.72 -34.98
CA ARG A 31 0.03 -0.72 -34.45
C ARG A 31 -0.18 -0.62 -32.94
N TYR A 32 0.87 -0.85 -32.16
CA TYR A 32 0.86 -0.72 -30.71
C TYR A 32 1.78 0.43 -30.30
N ILE A 33 1.17 1.53 -29.86
CA ILE A 33 1.89 2.71 -29.38
C ILE A 33 2.02 2.54 -27.86
N LEU A 34 3.26 2.53 -27.35
CA LEU A 34 3.51 2.67 -25.92
C LEU A 34 3.74 4.16 -25.65
N GLY A 35 2.64 4.88 -25.40
CA GLY A 35 2.71 6.10 -24.59
C GLY A 35 2.93 5.68 -23.15
N GLU A 36 3.47 6.55 -22.29
CA GLU A 36 3.83 6.23 -20.88
C GLU A 36 2.65 5.79 -19.98
N GLN A 37 1.48 5.52 -20.56
CA GLN A 37 0.20 5.50 -19.87
C GLN A 37 -0.87 4.62 -20.54
N TYR A 38 -0.71 4.14 -21.79
CA TYR A 38 -1.78 3.43 -22.48
C TYR A 38 -1.28 2.51 -23.58
N ILE A 39 -1.95 1.36 -23.73
CA ILE A 39 -1.80 0.47 -24.90
C ILE A 39 -2.98 0.74 -25.83
N TYR A 40 -2.69 1.22 -27.03
CA TYR A 40 -3.68 1.40 -28.09
C TYR A 40 -3.55 0.33 -29.17
N ARG A 41 -4.69 -0.06 -29.75
CA ARG A 41 -4.77 -0.84 -30.99
C ARG A 41 -5.65 -0.08 -31.97
N ASN A 42 -5.07 0.38 -33.08
CA ASN A 42 -5.78 1.18 -34.10
C ASN A 42 -6.62 2.31 -33.48
N GLU A 43 -5.99 3.14 -32.64
CA GLU A 43 -6.61 4.28 -31.93
C GLU A 43 -7.65 3.92 -30.85
N THR A 44 -8.01 2.63 -30.71
CA THR A 44 -8.82 2.14 -29.60
C THR A 44 -7.93 1.84 -28.39
N LEU A 45 -8.29 2.41 -27.23
CA LEU A 45 -7.66 2.03 -25.96
C LEU A 45 -7.99 0.57 -25.65
N ILE A 46 -6.98 -0.26 -25.44
CA ILE A 46 -7.18 -1.69 -25.12
C ILE A 46 -6.63 -2.09 -23.76
N SER A 47 -5.89 -1.22 -23.09
CA SER A 47 -5.43 -1.43 -21.71
C SER A 47 -5.05 -0.11 -21.06
N SER A 48 -5.62 0.16 -19.89
CA SER A 48 -5.15 1.15 -18.93
C SER A 48 -4.08 0.54 -18.03
N VAL A 49 -3.24 1.38 -17.45
CA VAL A 49 -2.34 1.02 -16.35
C VAL A 49 -2.90 1.61 -15.05
N ALA A 50 -2.95 0.79 -13.99
CA ALA A 50 -3.34 1.23 -12.66
C ALA A 50 -2.19 1.94 -11.93
N CYS A 51 -2.54 2.87 -11.04
CA CYS A 51 -1.57 3.44 -10.12
C CYS A 51 -0.98 2.35 -9.22
N GLY A 52 0.28 2.53 -8.83
CA GLY A 52 0.92 1.72 -7.80
C GLY A 52 0.18 1.88 -6.48
N ALA A 53 -0.13 0.77 -5.83
CA ALA A 53 -0.77 0.76 -4.52
C ALA A 53 0.08 1.55 -3.51
N PRO A 54 -0.55 2.26 -2.55
CA PRO A 54 0.20 2.95 -1.52
C PRO A 54 1.03 1.98 -0.66
N GLU A 55 2.18 2.44 -0.21
CA GLU A 55 3.04 1.74 0.75
C GLU A 55 3.18 2.61 2.01
N PHE A 56 3.17 1.97 3.18
CA PHE A 56 3.25 2.64 4.48
C PHE A 56 4.63 2.46 5.11
N SER A 57 5.22 3.54 5.62
CA SER A 57 6.47 3.47 6.37
C SER A 57 6.37 4.34 7.63
N PRO A 58 6.44 3.76 8.85
CA PRO A 58 6.60 2.33 9.12
C PRO A 58 5.38 1.51 8.65
N GLU A 59 5.63 0.23 8.31
CA GLU A 59 4.57 -0.73 8.03
C GLU A 59 3.67 -0.92 9.25
N ALA A 60 2.44 -1.36 9.02
CA ALA A 60 1.50 -1.65 10.09
C ALA A 60 1.99 -2.82 10.96
N GLY A 61 1.67 -2.78 12.26
CA GLY A 61 2.18 -3.72 13.23
C GLY A 61 1.92 -3.27 14.66
N GLU A 62 2.67 -3.86 15.60
CA GLU A 62 2.58 -3.52 17.01
C GLU A 62 3.57 -2.42 17.39
N PHE A 63 3.09 -1.44 18.15
CA PHE A 63 3.88 -0.31 18.58
C PHE A 63 3.57 0.07 20.03
N VAL A 64 4.53 0.71 20.70
CA VAL A 64 4.35 1.24 22.07
C VAL A 64 3.73 2.64 22.09
N ALA A 65 3.62 3.31 20.93
CA ALA A 65 3.08 4.65 20.77
C ALA A 65 2.54 4.87 19.35
N ALA A 66 1.79 5.95 19.16
CA ALA A 66 1.32 6.40 17.85
C ALA A 66 2.49 6.59 16.87
N GLN A 67 2.25 6.27 15.59
CA GLN A 67 3.28 6.27 14.57
C GLN A 67 3.19 7.47 13.63
N SER A 68 4.33 8.02 13.26
CA SER A 68 4.43 9.02 12.19
C SER A 68 4.64 8.27 10.87
N VAL A 69 3.54 8.04 10.13
CA VAL A 69 3.53 7.24 8.91
C VAL A 69 3.68 8.11 7.67
N THR A 70 4.64 7.75 6.83
CA THR A 70 4.78 8.25 5.47
C THR A 70 4.09 7.29 4.49
N ILE A 71 3.43 7.85 3.49
CA ILE A 71 2.74 7.09 2.45
C ILE A 71 3.36 7.41 1.10
N THR A 72 3.74 6.37 0.36
CA THR A 72 4.36 6.50 -0.98
C THR A 72 3.59 5.69 -2.01
N SER A 73 3.76 6.03 -3.29
CA SER A 73 3.30 5.22 -4.43
C SER A 73 4.41 5.20 -5.47
N THR A 74 4.59 4.07 -6.16
CA THR A 74 5.52 3.97 -7.29
C THR A 74 5.07 4.80 -8.50
N THR A 75 3.81 5.25 -8.52
CA THR A 75 3.29 6.16 -9.55
C THR A 75 3.62 7.61 -9.24
N VAL A 76 4.63 8.14 -9.93
CA VAL A 76 5.07 9.53 -9.78
C VAL A 76 3.93 10.50 -10.05
N GLY A 77 3.71 11.46 -9.14
CA GLY A 77 2.66 12.47 -9.29
C GLY A 77 1.24 11.97 -9.01
N ALA A 78 1.07 10.75 -8.49
CA ALA A 78 -0.23 10.31 -7.98
C ALA A 78 -0.59 11.09 -6.69
N SER A 79 -1.87 11.45 -6.59
CA SER A 79 -2.48 11.90 -5.34
C SER A 79 -2.91 10.69 -4.52
N ILE A 80 -2.66 10.71 -3.21
CA ILE A 80 -3.01 9.60 -2.32
C ILE A 80 -4.10 10.06 -1.35
N TYR A 81 -5.18 9.30 -1.24
CA TYR A 81 -6.28 9.57 -0.33
C TYR A 81 -6.38 8.46 0.71
N TYR A 82 -6.67 8.82 1.96
CA TYR A 82 -6.63 7.87 3.08
C TYR A 82 -7.74 8.07 4.11
N THR A 83 -7.95 7.04 4.93
CA THR A 83 -8.77 7.07 6.15
C THR A 83 -8.03 6.38 7.30
N LEU A 84 -8.39 6.68 8.54
CA LEU A 84 -7.78 6.12 9.76
C LEU A 84 -8.72 5.22 10.56
N ASP A 85 -9.99 5.15 10.14
CA ASP A 85 -11.05 4.37 10.77
C ASP A 85 -11.27 3.01 10.08
N GLY A 86 -10.47 2.69 9.07
CA GLY A 86 -10.58 1.46 8.29
C GLY A 86 -11.65 1.50 7.19
N SER A 87 -12.33 2.62 6.98
CA SER A 87 -13.31 2.75 5.89
C SER A 87 -12.62 2.74 4.51
N THR A 88 -13.40 2.49 3.45
CA THR A 88 -12.87 2.49 2.07
C THR A 88 -12.58 3.94 1.66
N PRO A 89 -11.33 4.29 1.31
CA PRO A 89 -11.01 5.65 0.92
C PRO A 89 -11.62 5.98 -0.46
N SER A 90 -11.96 7.24 -0.65
CA SER A 90 -12.42 7.80 -1.92
C SER A 90 -11.77 9.17 -2.14
N ARG A 91 -12.02 9.81 -3.29
CA ARG A 91 -11.47 11.14 -3.60
C ARG A 91 -12.02 12.27 -2.70
N SER A 92 -13.01 11.98 -1.85
CA SER A 92 -13.47 12.88 -0.78
C SER A 92 -12.88 12.59 0.59
N SER A 93 -12.07 11.54 0.72
CA SER A 93 -11.30 11.23 1.94
C SER A 93 -10.13 12.21 2.10
N PHE A 94 -9.36 12.06 3.18
CA PHE A 94 -8.24 12.96 3.44
C PHE A 94 -7.16 12.82 2.37
N LEU A 95 -6.73 13.95 1.80
CA LEU A 95 -5.59 14.00 0.89
C LEU A 95 -4.28 13.92 1.68
N TYR A 96 -3.40 13.03 1.29
CA TYR A 96 -2.05 12.93 1.83
C TYR A 96 -1.17 14.07 1.28
N ILE A 97 -0.67 14.91 2.17
CA ILE A 97 0.18 16.08 1.85
C ILE A 97 1.52 16.07 2.61
N GLY A 98 1.78 15.04 3.40
CA GLY A 98 2.94 14.90 4.28
C GLY A 98 2.69 13.80 5.31
N ALA A 99 3.72 13.46 6.09
CA ALA A 99 3.62 12.39 7.11
C ALA A 99 2.42 12.61 8.04
N ILE A 100 1.72 11.52 8.37
CA ILE A 100 0.51 11.53 9.19
C ILE A 100 0.75 10.81 10.51
N THR A 101 0.15 11.29 11.60
CA THR A 101 0.16 10.58 12.87
C THR A 101 -0.98 9.57 12.91
N VAL A 102 -0.64 8.29 13.00
CA VAL A 102 -1.59 7.17 13.13
C VAL A 102 -1.64 6.73 14.60
N PRO A 103 -2.79 6.88 15.28
CA PRO A 103 -2.95 6.41 16.65
C PRO A 103 -2.87 4.88 16.75
N LEU A 104 -2.64 4.38 17.96
CA LEU A 104 -2.80 2.95 18.25
C LEU A 104 -4.28 2.54 18.10
N PHE A 105 -4.51 1.26 17.84
CA PHE A 105 -5.82 0.66 17.56
C PHE A 105 -6.56 1.31 16.37
N SER A 106 -5.81 1.85 15.41
CA SER A 106 -6.35 2.49 14.21
C SER A 106 -6.01 1.69 12.96
N THR A 107 -6.88 1.76 11.95
CA THR A 107 -6.67 1.11 10.66
C THR A 107 -6.46 2.19 9.61
N LEU A 108 -5.23 2.30 9.11
CA LEU A 108 -4.91 3.17 7.99
C LEU A 108 -5.27 2.46 6.68
N THR A 109 -6.15 3.06 5.89
CA THR A 109 -6.44 2.62 4.51
C THR A 109 -6.10 3.74 3.53
N ALA A 110 -5.54 3.40 2.37
CA ALA A 110 -5.20 4.39 1.36
C ALA A 110 -5.28 3.84 -0.07
N PHE A 111 -5.51 4.74 -1.03
CA PHE A 111 -5.36 4.45 -2.46
C PHE A 111 -4.76 5.64 -3.21
N ALA A 112 -4.13 5.37 -4.35
CA ALA A 112 -3.49 6.34 -5.21
C ALA A 112 -4.30 6.58 -6.49
N VAL A 113 -4.35 7.84 -6.91
CA VAL A 113 -5.08 8.32 -8.08
C VAL A 113 -4.15 9.18 -8.92
N ARG A 114 -4.19 9.00 -10.24
CA ARG A 114 -3.59 9.93 -11.20
C ARG A 114 -4.50 10.05 -12.41
N ASP A 115 -4.63 11.26 -12.95
CA ASP A 115 -5.40 11.48 -14.16
C ASP A 115 -4.91 10.56 -15.27
N ALA A 116 -5.87 9.99 -16.01
CA ALA A 116 -5.62 9.04 -17.09
C ALA A 116 -4.91 7.72 -16.65
N PHE A 117 -4.86 7.41 -15.35
CA PHE A 117 -4.57 6.07 -14.82
C PHE A 117 -5.85 5.44 -14.27
N GLU A 118 -5.87 4.11 -14.18
CA GLU A 118 -6.80 3.46 -13.26
C GLU A 118 -6.37 3.75 -11.82
N ASP A 119 -7.35 3.85 -10.93
CA ASP A 119 -7.08 3.96 -9.49
C ASP A 119 -6.32 2.73 -9.00
N SER A 120 -5.43 2.90 -8.02
CA SER A 120 -4.72 1.76 -7.45
C SER A 120 -5.66 0.83 -6.70
N THR A 121 -5.18 -0.37 -6.38
CA THR A 121 -5.78 -1.15 -5.29
C THR A 121 -5.62 -0.40 -3.95
N ILE A 122 -6.49 -0.72 -2.99
CA ILE A 122 -6.43 -0.16 -1.64
C ILE A 122 -5.41 -0.92 -0.81
N THR A 123 -4.54 -0.19 -0.11
CA THR A 123 -3.67 -0.72 0.93
C THR A 123 -4.30 -0.48 2.29
N SER A 124 -4.24 -1.47 3.19
CA SER A 124 -4.79 -1.40 4.55
C SER A 124 -3.77 -1.91 5.56
N GLY A 125 -3.67 -1.25 6.71
CA GLY A 125 -2.73 -1.59 7.77
C GLY A 125 -3.29 -1.24 9.15
N TYR A 126 -3.22 -2.19 10.09
CA TYR A 126 -3.65 -2.00 11.47
C TYR A 126 -2.47 -1.72 12.40
N TYR A 127 -2.55 -0.61 13.13
CA TYR A 127 -1.52 -0.19 14.09
C TYR A 127 -2.01 -0.52 15.49
N SER A 128 -1.50 -1.60 16.09
CA SER A 128 -1.91 -2.08 17.41
C SER A 128 -0.93 -1.66 18.49
N SER A 129 -1.36 -1.74 19.75
CA SER A 129 -0.46 -1.57 20.90
C SER A 129 0.29 -2.86 21.20
N THR A 130 1.60 -2.77 21.42
CA THR A 130 2.35 -3.80 22.15
C THR A 130 2.02 -3.67 23.62
N THR A 131 0.90 -4.25 24.06
CA THR A 131 0.69 -4.43 25.51
C THR A 131 1.69 -5.46 25.97
N ALA A 132 2.73 -5.04 26.68
CA ALA A 132 3.46 -5.97 27.54
C ALA A 132 2.41 -6.53 28.49
N GLY A 133 2.02 -7.80 28.32
CA GLY A 133 1.25 -8.49 29.35
C GLY A 133 1.99 -8.26 30.65
N ASN A 134 1.33 -7.62 31.61
CA ASN A 134 1.93 -7.37 32.90
C ASN A 134 2.00 -8.76 33.56
N PHE A 135 3.09 -9.49 33.31
CA PHE A 135 3.35 -10.75 33.98
C PHE A 135 3.65 -10.39 35.43
N VAL A 136 2.61 -10.44 36.27
CA VAL A 136 2.81 -10.42 37.72
C VAL A 136 3.46 -11.75 38.05
N THR A 137 4.77 -11.76 38.20
CA THR A 137 5.45 -12.90 38.83
C THR A 137 5.20 -12.77 40.33
N GLU A 138 4.07 -13.27 40.80
CA GLU A 138 3.94 -13.56 42.23
C GLU A 138 4.93 -14.67 42.56
N THR A 139 5.90 -14.37 43.41
CA THR A 139 6.80 -15.38 43.95
C THR A 139 6.14 -15.98 45.18
N ASP A 140 5.03 -16.68 44.99
CA ASP A 140 4.44 -17.52 46.05
C ASP A 140 4.46 -18.98 45.66
N GLY A 141 5.64 -19.49 45.29
CA GLY A 141 5.98 -20.93 45.35
C GLY A 141 5.07 -21.95 44.65
N ASP A 142 4.03 -21.53 43.93
CA ASP A 142 3.02 -22.40 43.33
C ASP A 142 2.84 -22.06 41.85
N THR A 143 2.68 -23.14 41.11
CA THR A 143 2.59 -23.33 39.68
C THR A 143 2.04 -22.13 38.89
N LEU A 144 2.80 -21.68 37.89
CA LEU A 144 2.41 -20.65 36.92
C LEU A 144 1.06 -20.97 36.27
N TRP A 145 0.01 -20.24 36.64
CA TRP A 145 -1.22 -20.17 35.85
C TRP A 145 -1.19 -18.91 34.99
N THR A 146 -1.39 -19.06 33.68
CA THR A 146 -1.57 -17.90 32.79
C THR A 146 -3.07 -17.66 32.64
N GLU A 147 -3.59 -16.62 33.31
CA GLU A 147 -4.92 -16.12 33.00
C GLU A 147 -4.79 -15.04 31.93
N THR A 148 -5.33 -15.31 30.73
CA THR A 148 -5.52 -14.29 29.71
C THR A 148 -6.86 -13.62 29.99
N GLY A 149 -6.88 -12.63 30.88
CA GLY A 149 -8.10 -11.93 31.27
C GLY A 149 -7.78 -10.78 32.22
N ASN A 150 -8.54 -9.68 32.11
CA ASN A 150 -8.35 -8.46 32.89
C ASN A 150 -8.06 -8.76 34.36
N ALA A 151 -6.96 -8.21 34.87
CA ALA A 151 -6.52 -8.38 36.26
C ALA A 151 -7.67 -8.19 37.25
N ASP A 152 -8.12 -9.28 37.85
CA ASP A 152 -9.00 -9.24 39.00
C ASP A 152 -8.15 -8.78 40.19
N ILE A 153 -8.36 -7.55 40.66
CA ILE A 153 -7.69 -7.04 41.84
C ILE A 153 -8.33 -7.73 43.04
N ILE A 154 -7.73 -8.84 43.49
CA ILE A 154 -8.03 -9.41 44.80
C ILE A 154 -7.63 -8.38 45.87
N THR A 155 -8.64 -7.69 46.40
CA THR A 155 -8.48 -6.88 47.60
C THR A 155 -8.39 -7.86 48.77
N GLU A 156 -7.21 -8.09 49.31
CA GLU A 156 -7.06 -8.91 50.50
C GLU A 156 -7.72 -8.21 51.69
N GLY A 157 -8.84 -8.80 52.13
CA GLY A 157 -9.53 -8.39 53.35
C GLY A 157 -8.70 -8.80 54.55
N VAL A 158 -8.14 -7.82 55.25
CA VAL A 158 -7.59 -7.99 56.59
C VAL A 158 -8.76 -8.12 57.56
N ALA A 159 -8.94 -9.29 58.19
CA ALA A 159 -9.52 -9.47 59.52
C ALA A 159 -9.22 -10.88 60.06
#